data_AF-A0A2N0DBK3-F1
#
_entry.id   AF-A0A2N0DBK3-F1
#
_cell.length_a   1.000
_cell.length_b   1.000
_cell.length_c   1.000
_cell.angle_alpha   90.00
_cell.angle_beta   90.00
_cell.angle_gamma   90.00
#
_symmetry.space_group_name_H-M   'P 1'
#
loop_
_entity.id
_entity.type
_entity.pdbx_description
1 polymer ?
#
loop_
_entity_poly.entity_id
_entity_poly.type
_entity_poly.pdbx_seq_one_letter_code
_entity_poly.pdbx_strand_id
1 'polypeptide(L)'
;MSDATVILPGFFGKLPAMGDFVTRGLTASFVGPWDRWITRHLVHRFSEGSVSAHLALRFILGPEAFGPMTGVVMASADRAGRRFPLTIAAVPPTATTEIATLATDWLDALEAAGKSARDGEMDSDGLAARLGSLPYPAIAACGAQVRRMTLWMGECEAVEVDPGAPEAALRHLFPEGLEAG
;
A
#
# COMPACT_ATOMS: atom_id res chain seq x y z
N MET A 1 7.33 -25.61 -20.32
CA MET A 1 6.32 -24.62 -19.90
C MET A 1 6.85 -24.03 -18.60
N SER A 2 7.43 -22.84 -18.63
CA SER A 2 7.94 -22.21 -17.42
C SER A 2 6.74 -21.99 -16.49
N ASP A 3 6.81 -22.58 -15.31
CA ASP A 3 5.83 -22.37 -14.25
C ASP A 3 5.92 -20.88 -13.89
N ALA A 4 4.96 -20.09 -14.39
CA ALA A 4 4.91 -18.67 -14.09
C ALA A 4 4.69 -18.58 -12.57
N THR A 5 5.73 -18.18 -11.84
CA THR A 5 5.64 -18.05 -10.38
C THR A 5 4.49 -17.11 -10.08
N VAL A 6 3.45 -17.65 -9.43
CA VAL A 6 2.30 -16.86 -9.00
C VAL A 6 2.77 -15.91 -7.90
N ILE A 7 2.68 -14.62 -8.17
CA ILE A 7 3.04 -13.59 -7.21
C ILE A 7 1.79 -13.22 -6.44
N LEU A 8 1.77 -13.54 -5.15
CA LEU A 8 0.65 -13.25 -4.25
C LEU A 8 0.96 -12.04 -3.36
N PRO A 9 -0.02 -11.17 -3.10
CA PRO A 9 0.13 -10.08 -2.15
C PRO A 9 0.18 -10.59 -0.71
N GLY A 10 1.03 -9.94 0.09
CA GLY A 10 1.04 -10.02 1.54
C GLY A 10 0.55 -8.73 2.18
N PHE A 11 0.53 -8.67 3.51
CA PHE A 11 0.13 -7.48 4.25
C PHE A 11 0.90 -7.30 5.56
N PHE A 12 0.98 -6.04 5.99
CA PHE A 12 1.61 -5.59 7.23
C PHE A 12 0.82 -4.41 7.81
N GLY A 13 0.62 -4.39 9.13
CA GLY A 13 0.02 -3.25 9.82
C GLY A 13 -0.92 -3.68 10.93
N LYS A 14 -1.99 -2.93 11.15
CA LYS A 14 -3.01 -3.23 12.16
C LYS A 14 -4.36 -3.55 11.52
N LEU A 15 -5.13 -4.38 12.24
CA LEU A 15 -6.50 -4.75 11.89
C LEU A 15 -7.35 -4.74 13.17
N PRO A 16 -8.64 -4.35 13.11
CA PRO A 16 -9.53 -4.32 14.28
C PRO A 16 -9.68 -5.68 14.97
N ALA A 17 -9.60 -6.77 14.21
CA ALA A 17 -9.67 -8.14 14.72
C ALA A 17 -8.43 -8.53 15.55
N MET A 18 -7.33 -7.78 15.46
CA MET A 18 -6.05 -8.10 16.07
C MET A 18 -5.71 -7.15 17.23
N GLY A 19 -5.04 -7.69 18.26
CA GLY A 19 -4.58 -6.91 19.41
C GLY A 19 -3.20 -6.27 19.23
N ASP A 20 -2.49 -6.57 18.14
CA ASP A 20 -1.15 -6.06 17.82
C ASP A 20 -0.93 -6.06 16.30
N PHE A 21 0.27 -5.68 15.86
CA PHE A 21 0.69 -5.76 14.47
C PHE A 21 0.56 -7.18 13.89
N VAL A 22 0.16 -7.24 12.62
CA VAL A 22 0.11 -8.47 11.83
C VAL A 22 1.01 -8.32 10.61
N THR A 23 1.71 -9.40 10.27
CA THR A 23 2.51 -9.51 9.03
C THR A 23 2.29 -10.88 8.41
N ARG A 24 1.95 -10.94 7.12
CA ARG A 24 1.83 -12.19 6.36
C ARG A 24 2.28 -12.00 4.92
N GLY A 25 3.04 -12.95 4.37
CA GLY A 25 3.44 -12.93 2.96
C GLY A 25 4.44 -11.83 2.56
N LEU A 26 4.93 -11.03 3.51
CA LEU A 26 5.93 -9.97 3.28
C LEU A 26 7.25 -10.31 3.98
N THR A 27 8.36 -9.97 3.34
CA THR A 27 9.71 -10.22 3.87
C THR A 27 10.11 -9.17 4.90
N ALA A 28 10.89 -9.56 5.90
CA ALA A 28 11.42 -8.63 6.90
C ALA A 28 12.31 -7.53 6.29
N SER A 29 12.98 -7.83 5.16
CA SER A 29 13.80 -6.85 4.42
C SER A 29 12.99 -5.70 3.85
N PHE A 30 11.71 -5.92 3.53
CA PHE A 30 10.78 -4.87 3.14
C PHE A 30 10.13 -4.23 4.38
N VAL A 31 9.56 -5.05 5.28
CA VAL A 31 8.74 -4.57 6.40
C VAL A 31 9.53 -3.63 7.33
N GLY A 32 10.78 -3.96 7.66
CA GLY A 32 11.58 -3.14 8.58
C GLY A 32 11.79 -1.68 8.14
N PRO A 33 12.36 -1.41 6.95
CA PRO A 33 12.50 -0.04 6.45
C PRO A 33 11.16 0.62 6.12
N TRP A 34 10.17 -0.12 5.62
CA TRP A 34 8.84 0.39 5.31
C TRP A 34 8.08 0.87 6.56
N ASP A 35 8.09 0.08 7.64
CA ASP A 35 7.51 0.45 8.93
C ASP A 35 8.09 1.78 9.46
N ARG A 36 9.42 1.92 9.44
CA ARG A 36 10.08 3.18 9.86
C ARG A 36 9.63 4.36 9.02
N TRP A 37 9.47 4.17 7.71
CA TRP A 37 9.04 5.22 6.80
C TRP A 37 7.56 5.60 7.01
N ILE A 38 6.67 4.61 7.11
CA ILE A 38 5.24 4.83 7.44
C ILE A 38 5.09 5.53 8.78
N THR A 39 5.78 5.05 9.81
CA THR A 39 5.73 5.63 11.15
C THR A 39 6.06 7.12 11.13
N ARG A 40 7.13 7.48 10.39
CA ARG A 40 7.59 8.86 10.30
C ARG A 40 6.65 9.74 9.46
N HIS A 41 6.12 9.21 8.36
CA HIS A 41 5.52 10.05 7.32
C HIS A 41 4.03 9.86 7.12
N LEU A 42 3.46 8.69 7.40
CA LEU A 42 2.06 8.39 7.06
C LEU A 42 1.12 8.25 8.26
N VAL A 43 1.60 7.81 9.42
CA VAL A 43 0.73 7.57 10.60
C VAL A 43 -0.14 8.80 10.96
N HIS A 44 0.46 10.00 11.00
CA HIS A 44 -0.27 11.22 11.33
C HIS A 44 -1.24 11.65 10.22
N ARG A 45 -0.94 11.35 8.95
CA ARG A 45 -1.78 11.71 7.78
C ARG A 45 -3.04 10.84 7.67
N PHE A 46 -2.98 9.63 8.22
CA PHE A 46 -4.10 8.69 8.31
C PHE A 46 -4.89 8.79 9.64
N SER A 47 -4.62 9.81 10.47
CA SER A 47 -5.34 10.04 11.74
C SER A 47 -6.53 11.00 11.56
N GLU A 48 -7.44 11.04 12.54
CA GLU A 48 -8.77 11.70 12.50
C GLU A 48 -8.80 13.15 11.98
N GLY A 49 -9.87 13.48 11.25
CA GLY A 49 -10.12 14.82 10.66
C GLY A 49 -9.67 14.96 9.21
N SER A 50 -8.84 14.03 8.72
CA SER A 50 -8.36 14.03 7.34
C SER A 50 -9.30 13.24 6.43
N VAL A 51 -9.67 13.82 5.29
CA VAL A 51 -10.42 13.13 4.22
C VAL A 51 -9.69 11.87 3.74
N SER A 52 -8.37 11.81 3.94
CA SER A 52 -7.54 10.66 3.63
C SER A 52 -7.80 9.41 4.48
N ALA A 53 -8.59 9.48 5.55
CA ALA A 53 -9.03 8.27 6.27
C ALA A 53 -9.82 7.30 5.37
N HIS A 54 -10.49 7.84 4.34
CA HIS A 54 -11.28 7.06 3.39
C HIS A 54 -10.50 6.68 2.13
N LEU A 55 -9.31 7.27 1.92
CA LEU A 55 -8.49 7.06 0.74
C LEU A 55 -7.41 6.01 1.01
N ALA A 56 -7.09 5.22 -0.03
CA ALA A 56 -5.89 4.43 -0.06
C ALA A 56 -4.83 5.14 -0.91
N LEU A 57 -3.60 5.12 -0.42
CA LEU A 57 -2.42 5.56 -1.15
C LEU A 57 -1.83 4.35 -1.86
N ARG A 58 -1.79 4.39 -3.18
CA ARG A 58 -1.11 3.41 -4.01
C ARG A 58 0.36 3.76 -4.13
N PHE A 59 1.20 2.75 -4.28
CA PHE A 59 2.63 2.94 -4.40
C PHE A 59 3.28 1.93 -5.33
N ILE A 60 4.38 2.35 -5.96
CA ILE A 60 5.39 1.48 -6.58
C ILE A 60 6.75 1.93 -6.08
N LEU A 61 7.55 0.98 -5.62
CA LEU A 61 8.91 1.16 -5.16
C LEU A 61 9.86 0.53 -6.16
N GLY A 62 10.97 1.20 -6.37
CA GLY A 62 12.12 0.74 -7.12
C GLY A 62 13.25 0.22 -6.22
N PRO A 63 14.34 -0.25 -6.84
CA PRO A 63 15.47 -0.84 -6.12
C PRO A 63 16.21 0.14 -5.19
N GLU A 64 16.11 1.46 -5.42
CA GLU A 64 16.79 2.49 -4.61
C GLU A 64 15.95 2.98 -3.42
N ALA A 65 14.73 2.46 -3.22
CA ALA A 65 13.91 2.72 -2.04
C ALA A 65 14.07 1.58 -1.01
N PHE A 66 13.03 0.76 -0.84
CA PHE A 66 13.01 -0.36 0.13
C PHE A 66 13.02 -1.73 -0.58
N GLY A 67 13.52 -1.73 -1.82
CA GLY A 67 13.38 -2.83 -2.77
C GLY A 67 12.07 -2.75 -3.58
N PRO A 68 11.99 -3.47 -4.71
CA PRO A 68 10.80 -3.47 -5.56
C PRO A 68 9.56 -3.96 -4.82
N MET A 69 8.51 -3.14 -4.78
CA MET A 69 7.25 -3.47 -4.14
C MET A 69 6.15 -2.58 -4.69
N THR A 70 4.95 -3.12 -4.92
CA THR A 70 3.77 -2.34 -5.30
C THR A 70 2.57 -2.74 -4.47
N GLY A 71 1.66 -1.80 -4.25
CA GLY A 71 0.45 -2.08 -3.49
C GLY A 71 -0.23 -0.82 -2.98
N VAL A 72 -0.91 -0.98 -1.84
CA VAL A 72 -1.76 0.03 -1.23
C VAL A 72 -1.45 0.17 0.24
N VAL A 73 -1.59 1.40 0.77
CA VAL A 73 -1.59 1.69 2.19
C VAL A 73 -2.82 2.54 2.53
N MET A 74 -3.51 2.21 3.62
CA MET A 74 -4.72 2.89 4.04
C MET A 74 -4.80 3.01 5.57
N ALA A 75 -5.63 3.94 6.05
CA ALA A 75 -5.90 4.08 7.48
C ALA A 75 -6.43 2.77 8.09
N SER A 76 -5.94 2.43 9.28
CA SER A 76 -6.40 1.29 10.07
C SER A 76 -6.06 1.49 11.56
N ALA A 77 -6.63 0.64 12.41
CA ALA A 77 -6.37 0.57 13.84
C ALA A 77 -6.47 -0.87 14.35
N ASP A 78 -5.85 -1.16 15.49
CA ASP A 78 -6.06 -2.42 16.19
C ASP A 78 -7.34 -2.40 17.05
N ARG A 79 -7.63 -3.53 17.70
CA ARG A 79 -8.77 -3.68 18.62
C ARG A 79 -8.82 -2.64 19.74
N ALA A 80 -7.68 -2.10 20.16
CA ALA A 80 -7.60 -1.07 21.21
C ALA A 80 -7.71 0.36 20.64
N GLY A 81 -7.95 0.52 19.33
CA GLY A 81 -8.03 1.80 18.66
C GLY A 81 -6.67 2.46 18.40
N ARG A 82 -5.54 1.77 18.66
CA ARG A 82 -4.22 2.36 18.40
C ARG A 82 -3.97 2.35 16.90
N ARG A 83 -3.90 3.53 16.31
CA ARG A 83 -3.80 3.74 14.87
C ARG A 83 -2.46 3.30 14.31
N PHE A 84 -2.50 2.57 13.21
CA PHE A 84 -1.37 2.31 12.34
C PHE A 84 -1.89 1.85 10.97
N PRO A 85 -1.37 2.37 9.85
CA PRO A 85 -1.87 2.01 8.52
C PRO A 85 -1.77 0.52 8.20
N LEU A 86 -2.74 0.01 7.43
CA LEU A 86 -2.64 -1.30 6.81
C LEU A 86 -1.95 -1.16 5.44
N THR A 87 -0.88 -1.91 5.23
CA THR A 87 -0.21 -2.07 3.94
C THR A 87 -0.57 -3.43 3.35
N ILE A 88 -0.95 -3.46 2.07
CA ILE A 88 -1.08 -4.67 1.26
C ILE A 88 -0.16 -4.52 0.06
N ALA A 89 0.71 -5.50 -0.20
CA ALA A 89 1.78 -5.34 -1.18
C ALA A 89 2.23 -6.65 -1.82
N ALA A 90 2.73 -6.57 -3.06
CA ALA A 90 3.36 -7.66 -3.78
C ALA A 90 4.63 -7.18 -4.49
N VAL A 91 5.59 -8.08 -4.70
CA VAL A 91 6.83 -7.77 -5.43
C VAL A 91 6.53 -7.84 -6.94
N PRO A 92 6.55 -6.72 -7.69
CA PRO A 92 6.33 -6.79 -9.12
C PRO A 92 7.58 -7.40 -9.80
N PRO A 93 7.43 -8.12 -10.93
CA PRO A 93 8.59 -8.61 -11.70
C PRO A 93 9.53 -7.48 -12.13
N THR A 94 8.96 -6.33 -12.49
CA THR A 94 9.69 -5.11 -12.84
C THR A 94 8.95 -3.91 -12.27
N ALA A 95 9.66 -2.99 -11.61
CA ALA A 95 9.10 -1.74 -11.12
C ALA A 95 9.03 -0.69 -12.25
N THR A 96 7.85 -0.51 -12.86
CA THR A 96 7.62 0.47 -13.92
C THR A 96 6.51 1.45 -13.56
N THR A 97 6.52 2.63 -14.18
CA THR A 97 5.47 3.64 -14.00
C THR A 97 4.11 3.19 -14.54
N GLU A 98 4.10 2.32 -15.56
CA GLU A 98 2.87 1.77 -16.16
C GLU A 98 2.02 0.96 -15.18
N ILE A 99 2.60 0.46 -14.08
CA ILE A 99 1.85 -0.23 -13.02
C ILE A 99 0.68 0.62 -12.52
N ALA A 100 0.85 1.95 -12.47
CA ALA A 100 -0.21 2.87 -12.06
C ALA A 100 -1.47 2.78 -12.93
N THR A 101 -1.33 2.36 -14.19
CA THR A 101 -2.44 2.24 -15.16
C THR A 101 -2.80 0.79 -15.45
N LEU A 102 -1.80 -0.09 -15.59
CA LEU A 102 -2.02 -1.49 -15.99
C LEU A 102 -2.45 -2.39 -14.83
N ALA A 103 -2.21 -1.99 -13.58
CA ALA A 103 -2.61 -2.74 -12.40
C ALA A 103 -3.82 -2.13 -11.68
N THR A 104 -4.53 -1.17 -12.29
CA THR A 104 -5.64 -0.43 -11.65
C THR A 104 -6.67 -1.36 -11.01
N ASP A 105 -7.23 -2.29 -11.78
CA ASP A 105 -8.25 -3.24 -11.27
C ASP A 105 -7.72 -4.11 -10.12
N TRP A 106 -6.44 -4.49 -10.18
CA TRP A 106 -5.80 -5.26 -9.12
C TRP A 106 -5.63 -4.41 -7.85
N LEU A 107 -5.18 -3.17 -7.99
CA LEU A 107 -5.05 -2.23 -6.88
C LEU A 107 -6.42 -1.90 -6.26
N ASP A 108 -7.47 -1.71 -7.07
CA ASP A 108 -8.85 -1.56 -6.61
C ASP A 108 -9.30 -2.77 -5.78
N ALA A 109 -8.98 -3.99 -6.24
CA ALA A 109 -9.29 -5.20 -5.49
C ALA A 109 -8.53 -5.30 -4.16
N LEU A 110 -7.26 -4.87 -4.11
CA LEU A 110 -6.50 -4.79 -2.85
C LEU A 110 -7.11 -3.75 -1.90
N GLU A 111 -7.51 -2.59 -2.42
CA GLU A 111 -8.18 -1.55 -1.62
C GLU A 111 -9.48 -2.08 -1.02
N ALA A 112 -10.32 -2.73 -1.82
CA ALA A 112 -11.58 -3.30 -1.37
C ALA A 112 -11.36 -4.37 -0.28
N ALA A 113 -10.37 -5.25 -0.46
CA ALA A 113 -10.02 -6.26 0.55
C ALA A 113 -9.51 -5.62 1.86
N GLY A 114 -8.64 -4.61 1.76
CA GLY A 114 -8.15 -3.87 2.92
C GLY A 114 -9.24 -3.08 3.65
N LYS A 115 -10.18 -2.49 2.91
CA LYS A 115 -11.35 -1.80 3.46
C LYS A 115 -12.25 -2.76 4.23
N SER A 116 -12.60 -3.91 3.66
CA SER A 116 -13.39 -4.91 4.37
C SER A 116 -12.69 -5.39 5.66
N ALA A 117 -11.36 -5.56 5.62
CA ALA A 117 -10.60 -5.95 6.81
C ALA A 117 -10.49 -4.85 7.88
N ARG A 118 -10.29 -3.59 7.49
CA ARG A 118 -10.20 -2.45 8.41
C ARG A 118 -11.56 -2.07 9.02
N ASP A 119 -12.65 -2.38 8.34
CA ASP A 119 -14.02 -2.11 8.79
C ASP A 119 -14.57 -3.26 9.65
N GLY A 120 -13.76 -4.32 9.85
CA GLY A 120 -14.07 -5.45 10.73
C GLY A 120 -14.96 -6.52 10.09
N GLU A 121 -15.25 -6.42 8.79
CA GLU A 121 -16.01 -7.40 8.03
C GLU A 121 -15.17 -8.66 7.72
N MET A 122 -13.84 -8.54 7.79
CA MET A 122 -12.88 -9.59 7.49
C MET A 122 -11.73 -9.59 8.50
N ASP A 123 -11.39 -10.75 9.05
CA ASP A 123 -10.24 -10.90 9.94
C ASP A 123 -8.93 -11.13 9.17
N SER A 124 -7.84 -11.37 9.91
CA SER A 124 -6.53 -11.62 9.31
C SER A 124 -6.47 -12.89 8.44
N ASP A 125 -7.26 -13.92 8.76
CA ASP A 125 -7.27 -15.18 8.00
C ASP A 125 -8.09 -15.01 6.72
N GLY A 126 -9.25 -14.36 6.82
CA GLY A 126 -10.07 -13.96 5.69
C GLY A 126 -9.31 -13.08 4.71
N LEU A 127 -8.56 -12.08 5.20
CA LEU A 127 -7.74 -11.21 4.35
C LEU A 127 -6.67 -12.01 3.61
N ALA A 128 -5.96 -12.91 4.31
CA ALA A 128 -4.96 -13.78 3.68
C ALA A 128 -5.58 -14.66 2.59
N ALA A 129 -6.76 -15.25 2.84
CA ALA A 129 -7.47 -16.06 1.86
C ALA A 129 -7.91 -15.22 0.64
N ARG A 130 -8.45 -14.02 0.87
CA ARG A 130 -8.87 -13.11 -0.19
C ARG A 130 -7.69 -12.69 -1.07
N LEU A 131 -6.57 -12.31 -0.46
CA LEU A 131 -5.34 -11.94 -1.17
C LEU A 131 -4.74 -13.12 -1.96
N GLY A 132 -4.89 -14.35 -1.49
CA GLY A 132 -4.55 -15.55 -2.25
C GLY A 132 -5.33 -15.73 -3.56
N SER A 133 -6.49 -15.09 -3.70
CA SER A 133 -7.29 -15.07 -4.94
C SER A 133 -7.01 -13.87 -5.84
N LEU A 134 -6.05 -13.01 -5.47
CA LEU A 134 -5.72 -11.76 -6.18
C LEU A 134 -4.23 -11.77 -6.61
N PRO A 135 -3.81 -12.70 -7.48
CA PRO A 135 -2.43 -12.71 -7.95
C PRO A 135 -2.09 -11.42 -8.70
N TYR A 136 -0.84 -11.00 -8.63
CA TYR A 136 -0.34 -9.86 -9.40
C TYR A 136 -0.59 -10.10 -10.91
N PRO A 137 -1.14 -9.12 -11.63
CA PRO A 137 -1.48 -9.29 -13.04
C PRO A 137 -0.23 -9.52 -13.90
N ALA A 138 -0.41 -10.24 -15.02
CA ALA A 138 0.65 -10.50 -15.99
C ALA A 138 0.94 -9.24 -16.82
N ILE A 139 1.63 -8.27 -16.22
CA ILE A 139 2.02 -7.02 -16.86
C ILE A 139 3.34 -7.22 -17.62
N ALA A 140 3.30 -6.96 -18.93
CA ALA A 140 4.51 -6.89 -19.75
C ALA A 140 5.23 -5.57 -19.47
N ALA A 141 6.45 -5.62 -18.95
CA ALA A 141 7.22 -4.43 -18.63
C ALA A 141 7.63 -3.68 -19.91
N CYS A 142 6.97 -2.55 -20.21
CA CYS A 142 7.27 -1.72 -21.39
C CYS A 142 7.67 -0.28 -21.02
N GLY A 143 7.44 0.14 -19.76
CA GLY A 143 7.58 1.53 -19.34
C GLY A 143 8.90 1.95 -18.71
N ALA A 144 8.95 3.23 -18.31
CA ALA A 144 10.04 3.80 -17.55
C ALA A 144 10.18 3.10 -16.20
N GLN A 145 11.43 2.82 -15.81
CA GLN A 145 11.71 2.18 -14.53
C GLN A 145 11.52 3.16 -13.38
N VAL A 146 10.81 2.72 -12.35
CA VAL A 146 10.77 3.41 -11.07
C VAL A 146 12.03 3.01 -10.31
N ARG A 147 12.90 3.99 -10.04
CA ARG A 147 14.15 3.76 -9.30
C ARG A 147 13.96 3.92 -7.79
N ARG A 148 13.20 4.94 -7.38
CA ARG A 148 12.94 5.29 -5.98
C ARG A 148 11.52 4.89 -5.57
N MET A 149 10.60 5.84 -5.48
CA MET A 149 9.24 5.64 -5.01
C MET A 149 8.31 6.53 -5.82
N THR A 150 7.16 6.00 -6.19
CA THR A 150 6.09 6.76 -6.82
C THR A 150 4.79 6.46 -6.08
N LEU A 151 4.03 7.51 -5.77
CA LEU A 151 2.81 7.44 -4.96
C LEU A 151 1.65 8.11 -5.70
N TRP A 152 0.43 7.58 -5.55
CA TRP A 152 -0.79 8.16 -6.12
C TRP A 152 -2.03 7.73 -5.34
N MET A 153 -3.16 8.35 -5.63
CA MET A 153 -4.46 8.01 -5.04
C MET A 153 -5.51 7.95 -6.13
N GLY A 154 -6.31 6.88 -6.17
CA GLY A 154 -7.36 6.71 -7.19
C GLY A 154 -6.84 6.95 -8.60
N GLU A 155 -7.49 7.86 -9.33
CA GLU A 155 -7.14 8.26 -10.69
C GLU A 155 -6.22 9.50 -10.76
N CYS A 156 -5.70 9.99 -9.63
CA CYS A 156 -4.77 11.12 -9.63
C CYS A 156 -3.43 10.76 -10.28
N GLU A 157 -2.77 11.78 -10.82
CA GLU A 157 -1.43 11.64 -11.39
C GLU A 157 -0.43 11.10 -10.36
N ALA A 158 0.44 10.21 -10.84
CA ALA A 158 1.45 9.58 -10.01
C ALA A 158 2.64 10.52 -9.75
N VAL A 159 3.00 10.67 -8.48
CA VAL A 159 4.03 11.61 -8.02
C VAL A 159 5.28 10.84 -7.64
N GLU A 160 6.42 11.22 -8.23
CA GLU A 160 7.73 10.70 -7.79
C GLU A 160 8.10 11.28 -6.42
N VAL A 161 8.61 10.41 -5.55
CA VAL A 161 8.91 10.73 -4.16
C VAL A 161 10.32 10.28 -3.79
N ASP A 162 11.09 11.20 -3.22
CA ASP A 162 12.32 10.86 -2.53
C ASP A 162 11.98 10.26 -1.15
N PRO A 163 12.29 8.97 -0.86
CA PRO A 163 12.02 8.37 0.44
C PRO A 163 12.79 9.04 1.60
N GLY A 164 13.91 9.73 1.33
CA GLY A 164 14.68 10.49 2.31
C GLY A 164 14.17 11.91 2.54
N ALA A 165 13.39 12.47 1.62
CA ALA A 165 12.81 13.81 1.71
C ALA A 165 11.39 13.87 1.10
N PRO A 166 10.42 13.08 1.61
CA PRO A 166 9.14 12.87 0.93
C PRO A 166 8.14 14.03 1.14
N GLU A 167 8.45 14.97 2.02
CA GLU A 167 7.49 15.93 2.59
C GLU A 167 6.82 16.84 1.54
N ALA A 168 7.57 17.28 0.52
CA ALA A 168 7.00 18.10 -0.55
C ALA A 168 5.96 17.34 -1.38
N ALA A 169 6.26 16.09 -1.75
CA ALA A 169 5.34 15.25 -2.52
C ALA A 169 4.13 14.81 -1.66
N LEU A 170 4.35 14.49 -0.39
CA LEU A 170 3.27 14.13 0.52
C LEU A 170 2.32 15.31 0.77
N ARG A 171 2.79 16.55 0.80
CA ARG A 171 1.88 17.72 0.89
C ARG A 171 1.01 17.87 -0.35
N HIS A 172 1.52 17.51 -1.52
CA HIS A 172 0.74 17.52 -2.76
C HIS A 172 -0.35 16.44 -2.74
N LEU A 173 -0.02 15.24 -2.24
CA LEU A 173 -0.96 14.12 -2.14
C LEU A 173 -1.96 14.30 -0.99
N PHE A 174 -1.55 14.93 0.11
CA PHE A 174 -2.38 15.18 1.28
C PHE A 174 -2.51 16.70 1.50
N PRO A 175 -3.24 17.43 0.64
CA PRO A 175 -3.44 18.86 0.84
C PRO A 175 -4.22 19.07 2.13
N GLU A 176 -3.65 19.83 3.06
CA GLU A 176 -4.34 20.26 4.28
C GLU A 176 -5.51 21.17 3.87
N GLY A 177 -6.75 20.77 4.18
CA GLY A 177 -7.93 21.63 4.00
C GLY A 177 -9.08 21.08 3.17
N LEU A 178 -9.29 19.77 3.04
CA LEU A 178 -10.64 19.29 2.71
C LEU A 178 -11.46 19.26 4.01
N GLU A 179 -11.78 20.46 4.52
CA GLU A 179 -12.84 20.67 5.50
C GLU A 179 -14.09 19.98 4.93
N ALA A 180 -14.66 19.05 5.69
CA ALA A 180 -15.98 18.52 5.39
C ALA A 180 -16.96 19.70 5.40
N GLY A 181 -17.39 20.13 4.21
CA GLY A 181 -18.49 21.08 4.04
C GLY A 181 -19.82 20.50 4.51
#